data_AF-A0A917VA06-F1
#
_entry.id   AF-A0A917VA06-F1
#
_cell.length_a   1.000
_cell.length_b   1.000
_cell.length_c   1.000
_cell.angle_alpha   90.00
_cell.angle_beta   90.00
_cell.angle_gamma   90.00
#
_symmetry.space_group_name_H-M   'P 1'
#
loop_
_entity.id
_entity.type
_entity.pdbx_description
1 polymer ?
#
loop_
_entity_poly.entity_id
_entity_poly.type
_entity_poly.pdbx_seq_one_letter_code
_entity_poly.pdbx_strand_id
1 'polypeptide(L)'
;MNEHIPPTLPGFLMSPRPAQYRMRLTAGDHSALYIRRIVRSLLDEWDMAELSDAVELGVTELIANVVRHVPDRRCELLLLRQGAAGVRVEVTDGSPQLPTTSAELSMESEGGRGLVLLDAVVAKWGVWPEAGGGKTVWFECGER
;
A
#
# COMPACT_ATOMS: atom_id res chain seq x y z
N MET A 1 -59.77 7.99 -12.01
CA MET A 1 -58.73 7.09 -11.51
C MET A 1 -57.41 7.80 -11.78
N ASN A 2 -56.88 8.49 -10.78
CA ASN A 2 -55.61 9.21 -10.93
C ASN A 2 -54.53 8.29 -10.38
N GLU A 3 -53.71 7.75 -11.28
CA GLU A 3 -52.56 6.92 -10.91
C GLU A 3 -51.49 7.81 -10.29
N HIS A 4 -51.19 7.54 -9.04
CA HIS A 4 -50.18 8.23 -8.26
C HIS A 4 -48.81 7.69 -8.69
N ILE A 5 -48.08 8.46 -9.50
CA ILE A 5 -46.67 8.18 -9.82
C ILE A 5 -45.85 8.49 -8.55
N PRO A 6 -45.14 7.52 -7.95
CA PRO A 6 -44.26 7.82 -6.83
C PRO A 6 -43.01 8.57 -7.34
N PRO A 7 -42.44 9.49 -6.55
CA PRO A 7 -41.24 10.23 -6.94
C PRO A 7 -40.05 9.27 -7.02
N THR A 8 -39.35 9.31 -8.15
CA THR A 8 -38.02 8.73 -8.32
C THR A 8 -37.06 9.39 -7.32
N LEU A 9 -36.54 8.63 -6.37
CA LEU A 9 -35.46 9.08 -5.50
C LEU A 9 -34.22 9.36 -6.38
N PRO A 10 -33.54 10.51 -6.22
CA PRO A 10 -32.33 10.81 -6.97
C PRO A 10 -31.25 9.78 -6.61
N GLY A 11 -30.62 9.24 -7.67
CA GLY A 11 -29.61 8.21 -7.58
C GLY A 11 -28.49 8.58 -6.61
N PHE A 12 -28.37 7.80 -5.54
CA PHE A 12 -27.10 7.64 -4.86
C PHE A 12 -26.18 7.01 -5.91
N LEU A 13 -25.32 7.81 -6.54
CA LEU A 13 -24.19 7.29 -7.28
C LEU A 13 -23.38 6.50 -6.25
N MET A 14 -23.66 5.20 -6.13
CA MET A 14 -22.74 4.29 -5.50
C MET A 14 -21.50 4.35 -6.36
N SER A 15 -20.55 5.21 -5.99
CA SER A 15 -19.20 5.14 -6.54
C SER A 15 -18.82 3.67 -6.44
N PRO A 16 -18.45 3.00 -7.55
CA PRO A 16 -18.03 1.62 -7.48
C PRO A 16 -16.96 1.53 -6.40
N ARG A 17 -17.06 0.54 -5.52
CA ARG A 17 -16.01 0.36 -4.50
C ARG A 17 -14.67 0.37 -5.23
N PRO A 18 -13.68 1.15 -4.76
CA PRO A 18 -12.38 1.16 -5.38
C PRO A 18 -11.88 -0.27 -5.48
N ALA A 19 -11.31 -0.63 -6.63
CA ALA A 19 -10.68 -1.93 -6.80
C ALA A 19 -9.63 -2.11 -5.69
N GLN A 20 -9.66 -3.26 -5.04
CA GLN A 20 -8.75 -3.57 -3.95
C GLN A 20 -8.25 -5.00 -4.04
N TYR A 21 -7.00 -5.20 -3.64
CA TYR A 21 -6.38 -6.52 -3.54
C TYR A 21 -5.74 -6.68 -2.16
N ARG A 22 -6.06 -7.77 -1.47
CA ARG A 22 -5.53 -8.07 -0.12
C ARG A 22 -4.89 -9.45 -0.10
N MET A 23 -3.71 -9.55 0.50
CA MET A 23 -3.00 -10.80 0.68
C MET A 23 -2.34 -10.86 2.06
N ARG A 24 -2.57 -11.96 2.79
CA ARG A 24 -1.77 -12.29 3.97
C ARG A 24 -0.66 -13.24 3.58
N LEU A 25 0.54 -13.00 4.13
CA LEU A 25 1.71 -13.80 3.81
C LEU A 25 2.68 -13.88 4.99
N THR A 26 3.54 -14.89 4.95
CA THR A 26 4.80 -14.91 5.69
C THR A 26 5.89 -14.49 4.71
N ALA A 27 6.48 -13.31 4.91
CA ALA A 27 7.47 -12.75 4.01
C ALA A 27 8.81 -13.51 4.11
N GLY A 28 9.38 -13.84 2.96
CA GLY A 28 10.73 -14.38 2.81
C GLY A 28 11.53 -13.56 1.80
N ASP A 29 12.82 -13.89 1.65
CA ASP A 29 13.77 -13.11 0.84
C ASP A 29 13.35 -12.99 -0.64
N HIS A 30 12.56 -13.94 -1.14
CA HIS A 30 12.05 -13.94 -2.51
C HIS A 30 10.62 -13.39 -2.64
N SER A 31 9.92 -13.10 -1.54
CA SER A 31 8.51 -12.66 -1.57
C SER A 31 8.33 -11.39 -2.40
N ALA A 32 9.27 -10.44 -2.31
CA ALA A 32 9.22 -9.21 -3.08
C ALA A 32 9.17 -9.45 -4.60
N LEU A 33 9.86 -10.49 -5.11
CA LEU A 33 9.85 -10.82 -6.55
C LEU A 33 8.44 -11.18 -7.04
N TYR A 34 7.74 -12.02 -6.27
CA TYR A 34 6.39 -12.46 -6.60
C TYR A 34 5.37 -11.33 -6.42
N ILE A 35 5.54 -10.52 -5.38
CA ILE A 35 4.66 -9.38 -5.09
C ILE A 35 4.76 -8.33 -6.19
N ARG A 36 5.96 -8.01 -6.69
CA ARG A 36 6.10 -7.09 -7.82
C ARG A 36 5.36 -7.55 -9.07
N ARG A 37 5.37 -8.85 -9.36
CA ARG A 37 4.60 -9.41 -10.48
C ARG A 37 3.10 -9.23 -10.27
N ILE A 38 2.60 -9.49 -9.07
CA ILE A 38 1.18 -9.29 -8.72
C ILE A 38 0.80 -7.81 -8.86
N VAL A 39 1.61 -6.91 -8.29
CA VAL A 39 1.41 -5.46 -8.35
C VAL A 39 1.33 -4.99 -9.80
N ARG A 40 2.28 -5.41 -10.65
CA ARG A 40 2.27 -5.05 -12.07
C ARG A 40 0.99 -5.49 -12.77
N SER A 41 0.59 -6.74 -12.60
CA SER A 41 -0.65 -7.25 -13.21
C SER A 41 -1.89 -6.50 -12.74
N LEU A 42 -1.95 -6.12 -11.46
CA LEU A 42 -3.07 -5.34 -10.91
C LEU A 42 -3.08 -3.90 -11.45
N LEU A 43 -1.92 -3.26 -11.58
CA LEU A 43 -1.81 -1.92 -12.15
C LEU A 43 -2.18 -1.91 -13.64
N ASP A 44 -1.78 -2.94 -14.38
CA ASP A 44 -2.21 -3.13 -15.77
C ASP A 44 -3.74 -3.30 -15.86
N GLU A 45 -4.35 -4.09 -14.96
CA GLU A 45 -5.81 -4.28 -14.89
C GLU A 45 -6.56 -2.99 -14.50
N TRP A 46 -5.91 -2.10 -13.75
CA TRP A 46 -6.52 -0.84 -13.29
C TRP A 46 -6.27 0.34 -14.22
N ASP A 47 -5.62 0.11 -15.36
CA ASP A 47 -5.18 1.13 -16.32
C ASP A 47 -4.21 2.16 -15.69
N MET A 48 -3.28 1.69 -14.86
CA MET A 48 -2.30 2.49 -14.10
C MET A 48 -0.86 1.98 -14.23
N ALA A 49 -0.53 1.37 -15.38
CA ALA A 49 0.76 0.75 -15.63
C ALA A 49 1.95 1.71 -15.43
N GLU A 50 1.75 3.01 -15.64
CA GLU A 50 2.73 4.08 -15.43
C GLU A 50 3.20 4.23 -13.97
N LEU A 51 2.42 3.73 -13.00
CA LEU A 51 2.79 3.76 -11.59
C LEU A 51 3.66 2.56 -11.17
N SER A 52 3.87 1.58 -12.06
CA SER A 52 4.48 0.29 -11.72
C SER A 52 5.84 0.43 -11.05
N ASP A 53 6.76 1.22 -11.62
CA ASP A 53 8.12 1.34 -11.08
C ASP A 53 8.12 1.89 -9.64
N ALA A 54 7.30 2.92 -9.37
CA ALA A 54 7.19 3.53 -8.05
C ALA A 54 6.55 2.57 -7.04
N VAL A 55 5.44 1.91 -7.41
CA VAL A 55 4.71 1.00 -6.53
C VAL A 55 5.52 -0.28 -6.27
N GLU A 56 6.19 -0.82 -7.28
CA GLU A 56 7.05 -2.00 -7.18
C GLU A 56 8.28 -1.76 -6.27
N LEU A 57 8.86 -0.57 -6.34
CA LEU A 57 9.94 -0.16 -5.45
C LEU A 57 9.43 -0.03 -4.02
N GLY A 58 8.35 0.74 -3.81
CA GLY A 58 7.78 0.96 -2.48
C GLY A 58 7.39 -0.35 -1.77
N VAL A 59 6.72 -1.26 -2.49
CA VAL A 59 6.35 -2.56 -1.91
C VAL A 59 7.57 -3.43 -1.62
N THR A 60 8.63 -3.36 -2.43
CA THR A 60 9.87 -4.12 -2.19
C THR A 60 10.51 -3.67 -0.88
N GLU A 61 10.57 -2.36 -0.64
CA GLU A 61 11.12 -1.80 0.60
C GLU A 61 10.27 -2.16 1.81
N LEU A 62 8.93 -2.06 1.73
CA LEU A 62 8.07 -2.44 2.84
C LEU A 62 8.17 -3.93 3.19
N ILE A 63 8.22 -4.80 2.17
CA ILE A 63 8.36 -6.25 2.39
C ILE A 63 9.75 -6.58 2.94
N ALA A 64 10.81 -5.91 2.48
CA ALA A 64 12.15 -6.07 3.05
C ALA A 64 12.18 -5.65 4.53
N ASN A 65 11.48 -4.59 4.90
CA ASN A 65 11.36 -4.18 6.31
C ASN A 65 10.63 -5.22 7.16
N VAL A 66 9.58 -5.87 6.64
CA VAL A 66 8.94 -7.00 7.34
C VAL A 66 9.94 -8.13 7.56
N VAL A 67 10.69 -8.53 6.52
CA VAL A 67 11.66 -9.62 6.62
C VAL A 67 12.76 -9.32 7.66
N ARG A 68 13.21 -8.07 7.74
CA ARG A 68 14.29 -7.64 8.64
C ARG A 68 13.84 -7.45 10.09
N HIS A 69 12.63 -6.93 10.31
CA HIS A 69 12.24 -6.36 11.61
C HIS A 69 11.04 -7.04 12.28
N VAL A 70 10.35 -7.97 11.60
CA VAL A 70 9.18 -8.67 12.16
C VAL A 70 9.58 -10.11 12.48
N PRO A 71 9.62 -10.53 13.77
CA PRO A 71 10.16 -11.84 14.16
C PRO A 71 9.50 -13.04 13.49
N ASP A 72 8.17 -13.02 13.31
CA ASP A 72 7.43 -14.09 12.64
C ASP A 72 7.23 -13.86 11.13
N ARG A 73 7.71 -12.71 10.62
CA ARG A 73 7.62 -12.23 9.24
C ARG A 73 6.20 -12.22 8.68
N ARG A 74 5.17 -12.23 9.52
CA ARG A 74 3.78 -12.20 9.06
C ARG A 74 3.36 -10.78 8.78
N CYS A 75 2.75 -10.58 7.63
CA CYS A 75 2.13 -9.30 7.29
C CYS A 75 0.89 -9.49 6.41
N GLU A 76 0.13 -8.41 6.28
CA GLU A 76 -0.95 -8.26 5.33
C GLU A 76 -0.61 -7.13 4.37
N LEU A 77 -0.61 -7.42 3.07
CA LEU A 77 -0.47 -6.45 1.99
C LEU A 77 -1.87 -6.09 1.49
N LEU A 78 -2.11 -4.80 1.31
CA LEU A 78 -3.31 -4.25 0.70
C LEU A 78 -2.93 -3.25 -0.39
N LEU A 79 -3.48 -3.41 -1.59
CA LEU A 79 -3.48 -2.40 -2.64
C LEU A 79 -4.90 -1.85 -2.78
N LEU A 80 -5.04 -0.53 -2.79
CA LEU A 80 -6.30 0.18 -2.95
C LEU A 80 -6.18 1.15 -4.13
N ARG A 81 -7.05 1.03 -5.13
CA ARG A 81 -7.21 2.07 -6.14
C ARG A 81 -7.73 3.35 -5.48
N GLN A 82 -7.11 4.49 -5.76
CA GLN A 82 -7.54 5.81 -5.36
C GLN A 82 -7.90 6.61 -6.61
N GLY A 83 -9.18 6.98 -6.75
CA GLY A 83 -9.62 7.79 -7.88
C GLY A 83 -9.37 7.14 -9.25
N ALA A 84 -9.09 7.99 -10.24
CA ALA A 84 -8.89 7.58 -11.61
C ALA A 84 -7.46 7.13 -11.88
N ALA A 85 -6.47 7.75 -11.21
CA ALA A 85 -5.03 7.60 -11.48
C ALA A 85 -4.17 7.55 -10.20
N GLY A 86 -4.67 6.95 -9.12
CA GLY A 86 -3.93 6.79 -7.86
C GLY A 86 -4.01 5.38 -7.27
N VAL A 87 -3.00 5.01 -6.49
CA VAL A 87 -2.94 3.75 -5.73
C VAL A 87 -2.33 3.98 -4.37
N ARG A 88 -2.96 3.40 -3.36
CA ARG A 88 -2.45 3.29 -2.00
C ARG A 88 -2.04 1.86 -1.71
N VAL A 89 -0.87 1.70 -1.12
CA VAL A 89 -0.34 0.42 -0.66
C VAL A 89 -0.20 0.47 0.86
N GLU A 90 -0.64 -0.59 1.53
CA GLU A 90 -0.51 -0.75 2.97
C GLU A 90 0.12 -2.10 3.28
N VAL A 91 1.05 -2.11 4.22
CA VAL A 91 1.63 -3.32 4.80
C VAL A 91 1.44 -3.26 6.31
N THR A 92 0.61 -4.17 6.81
CA THR A 92 0.32 -4.31 8.24
C THR A 92 1.11 -5.49 8.81
N ASP A 93 1.84 -5.27 9.89
CA ASP A 93 2.62 -6.31 10.59
C ASP A 93 2.43 -6.25 12.11
N GLY A 94 2.82 -7.33 12.80
CA GLY A 94 2.64 -7.48 14.25
C GLY A 94 3.72 -6.82 15.10
N SER A 95 4.68 -6.09 14.52
CA SER A 95 5.76 -5.44 15.26
C SER A 95 5.43 -3.98 15.56
N PRO A 96 5.51 -3.55 16.84
CA PRO A 96 5.29 -2.15 17.22
C PRO A 96 6.48 -1.26 16.82
N GLN A 97 7.60 -1.85 16.39
CA GLN A 97 8.79 -1.10 16.00
C GLN A 97 8.49 -0.28 14.75
N LEU A 98 8.48 1.05 14.90
CA LEU A 98 8.35 1.96 13.77
C LEU A 98 9.56 1.84 12.83
N PRO A 99 9.36 2.01 11.51
CA PRO A 99 10.48 2.10 10.57
C PRO A 99 11.39 3.26 10.97
N THR A 100 12.69 3.01 11.14
CA THR A 100 13.64 4.05 11.51
C THR A 100 13.78 5.04 10.35
N THR A 101 13.42 6.30 10.58
CA THR A 101 13.50 7.35 9.56
C THR A 101 14.95 7.82 9.38
N SER A 102 15.25 8.37 8.20
CA SER A 102 16.59 8.84 7.83
C SER A 102 17.18 9.89 8.77
N ALA A 103 16.36 10.59 9.57
CA ALA A 103 16.82 11.53 10.57
C ALA A 103 17.60 10.86 11.72
N GLU A 104 17.43 9.55 11.94
CA GLU A 104 18.02 8.81 13.06
C GLU A 104 19.18 7.88 12.64
N LEU A 105 19.42 7.70 11.35
CA LEU A 105 20.46 6.79 10.83
C LEU A 105 21.57 7.56 10.11
N SER A 106 22.82 7.25 10.46
CA SER A 106 23.98 7.69 9.67
C SER A 106 23.85 7.14 8.24
N MET A 107 24.29 7.92 7.24
CA MET A 107 24.23 7.58 5.80
C MET A 107 24.91 6.26 5.40
N GLU A 108 25.62 5.64 6.34
CA GLU A 108 26.35 4.38 6.23
C GLU A 108 25.50 3.14 6.60
N SER A 109 24.30 3.34 7.17
CA SER A 109 23.39 2.27 7.56
C SER A 109 22.54 1.81 6.37
N GLU A 110 22.70 0.57 5.90
CA GLU A 110 21.88 -0.01 4.81
C GLU A 110 20.37 0.05 5.09
N GLY A 111 19.95 -0.02 6.36
CA GLY A 111 18.54 0.03 6.77
C GLY A 111 17.85 1.40 6.58
N GLY A 112 18.61 2.49 6.45
CA GLY A 112 18.05 3.85 6.35
C GLY A 112 17.73 4.30 4.93
N ARG A 113 18.18 3.57 3.90
CA ARG A 113 18.02 3.98 2.50
C ARG A 113 16.64 3.66 1.94
N GLY A 114 15.98 2.62 2.44
CA GLY A 114 14.68 2.17 1.91
C GLY A 114 13.57 3.21 2.07
N LEU A 115 13.51 3.89 3.22
CA LEU A 115 12.54 4.98 3.44
C LEU A 115 12.91 6.26 2.68
N VAL A 116 14.21 6.54 2.49
CA VAL A 116 14.67 7.66 1.64
C VAL A 116 14.26 7.44 0.18
N LEU A 117 14.33 6.20 -0.30
CA LEU A 117 13.84 5.85 -1.62
C LEU A 117 12.33 6.05 -1.69
N LEU A 118 11.56 5.54 -0.72
CA LEU A 118 10.11 5.80 -0.64
C LEU A 118 9.80 7.31 -0.69
N ASP A 119 10.44 8.13 0.15
CA ASP A 119 10.31 9.60 0.16
C ASP A 119 10.56 10.26 -1.20
N ALA A 120 11.49 9.70 -1.99
CA ALA A 120 11.85 10.26 -3.29
C ALA A 120 10.89 9.85 -4.43
N VAL A 121 10.16 8.74 -4.29
CA VAL A 121 9.44 8.12 -5.42
C VAL A 121 7.91 8.15 -5.25
N VAL A 122 7.40 8.27 -4.02
CA VAL A 122 5.95 8.24 -3.75
C VAL A 122 5.40 9.62 -3.43
N ALA A 123 4.11 9.84 -3.63
CA ALA A 123 3.47 11.13 -3.38
C ALA A 123 3.36 11.43 -1.87
N LYS A 124 3.04 10.39 -1.09
CA LYS A 124 2.89 10.47 0.37
C LYS A 124 3.12 9.10 0.98
N TRP A 125 3.66 9.06 2.18
CA TRP A 125 3.71 7.83 2.97
C TRP A 125 3.55 8.14 4.45
N GLY A 126 3.33 7.10 5.25
CA GLY A 126 3.23 7.24 6.68
C GLY A 126 3.14 5.90 7.40
N VAL A 127 2.94 5.99 8.71
CA VAL A 127 2.81 4.84 9.59
C VAL A 127 1.65 5.07 10.54
N TRP A 128 0.82 4.06 10.75
CA TRP A 128 -0.22 4.03 11.76
C TRP A 128 0.05 2.90 12.74
N PRO A 129 0.17 3.19 14.05
CA PRO A 129 0.16 2.15 15.07
C PRO A 129 -1.20 1.44 15.08
N GLU A 130 -1.18 0.11 15.16
CA GLU A 130 -2.39 -0.70 15.31
C GLU A 130 -2.71 -0.89 16.80
N ALA A 131 -3.98 -0.83 17.16
CA ALA A 131 -4.42 -0.97 18.55
C ALA A 131 -3.98 -2.29 19.23
N GLY A 132 -3.69 -3.32 18.42
CA GLY A 132 -3.21 -4.63 18.87
C GLY A 132 -1.68 -4.75 19.04
N GLY A 133 -0.92 -3.66 18.95
CA GLY A 133 0.54 -3.67 19.13
C GLY A 133 1.35 -3.93 17.85
N GLY A 134 0.71 -3.84 16.68
CA GLY A 134 1.36 -3.86 15.37
C GLY A 134 1.45 -2.46 14.76
N LYS A 135 1.71 -2.41 13.46
CA LYS A 135 1.67 -1.17 12.68
C LYS A 135 1.25 -1.43 11.25
N THR A 136 0.74 -0.38 10.62
CA THR A 136 0.51 -0.30 9.18
C THR A 136 1.43 0.77 8.60
N VAL A 137 2.37 0.36 7.76
CA VAL A 137 3.17 1.28 6.93
C VAL A 137 2.50 1.39 5.58
N TRP A 138 2.36 2.61 5.07
CA TRP A 138 1.61 2.85 3.85
C TRP A 138 2.26 3.91 2.98
N PHE A 139 2.00 3.86 1.68
CA PHE A 139 2.35 4.91 0.72
C PHE A 139 1.30 5.06 -0.37
N GLU A 140 1.30 6.22 -1.02
CA GLU A 140 0.40 6.60 -2.09
C GLU A 140 1.22 7.02 -3.32
N CYS A 141 0.86 6.48 -4.47
CA CYS A 141 1.39 6.83 -5.78
C CYS A 141 0.26 7.35 -6.65
N GLY A 142 0.54 8.31 -7.53
CA GLY A 142 -0.51 8.93 -8.36
C GLY A 142 -1.31 9.99 -7.60
N GLU A 143 -2.55 10.25 -8.04
CA GLU A 143 -3.26 11.54 -7.90
C GLU A 143 -2.96 12.35 -6.62
N ARG A 144 -2.27 13.49 -6.84
CA ARG A 144 -2.05 14.59 -5.88
C ARG A 144 -3.33 15.33 -5.55
#